data_AF-A0A7R9UCG3-F1
#
_entry.id   AF-A0A7R9UCG3-F1
#
_cell.length_a   1.000
_cell.length_b   1.000
_cell.length_c   1.000
_cell.angle_alpha   90.00
_cell.angle_beta   90.00
_cell.angle_gamma   90.00
#
_symmetry.space_group_name_H-M   'P 1'
#
loop_
_entity.id
_entity.type
_entity.pdbx_description
1 polymer ?
#
loop_
_entity_poly.entity_id
_entity_poly.type
_entity_poly.pdbx_seq_one_letter_code
_entity_poly.pdbx_strand_id
1 'polypeptide(L)'
;ATGDELAQAPITEAKALVSLADRIKSLTFTSLRDLLIDLDPLNPEHIKKVNAVEVLYWQLGSGWRFEDSINILGFDCGGEQWVLEVAFPVTSTSQDGNPDLDFIREAQRALEDADVPAPAPIEQRWTASSSAPMSPAYHKSPADAEAPVHSWVGVIMYLTPGQDARGRADTTAAFRRYIEALAPVYEKYGAVPHWAKIEDGW
;
A
#
# COMPACT_ATOMS: atom_id res chain seq x y z
N ALA A 1 -20.01 -27.92 37.52
CA ALA A 1 -18.77 -27.17 37.75
C ALA A 1 -18.54 -27.06 39.24
N THR A 2 -17.55 -27.78 39.76
CA THR A 2 -17.09 -27.62 41.15
C THR A 2 -16.48 -26.22 41.31
N GLY A 3 -16.55 -25.63 42.50
CA GLY A 3 -16.16 -24.23 42.75
C GLY A 3 -14.72 -23.85 42.33
N ASP A 4 -13.84 -24.82 42.10
CA ASP A 4 -12.48 -24.62 41.57
C ASP A 4 -12.43 -24.29 40.07
N GLU A 5 -13.33 -24.83 39.24
CA GLU A 5 -13.35 -24.55 37.79
C GLU A 5 -13.78 -23.10 37.50
N LEU A 6 -14.68 -22.55 38.32
CA LEU A 6 -15.16 -21.17 38.19
C LEU A 6 -14.15 -20.12 38.69
N ALA A 7 -13.22 -20.49 39.58
CA ALA A 7 -12.16 -19.62 40.07
C ALA A 7 -10.90 -19.61 39.18
N GLN A 8 -10.68 -20.69 38.41
CA GLN A 8 -9.54 -20.82 37.50
C GLN A 8 -9.79 -20.18 36.12
N ALA A 9 -11.03 -20.10 35.65
CA ALA A 9 -11.36 -19.48 34.37
C ALA A 9 -10.92 -17.99 34.28
N PRO A 10 -11.20 -17.13 35.28
CA PRO A 10 -10.79 -15.71 35.23
C PRO A 10 -9.27 -15.52 35.27
N ILE A 11 -8.56 -16.37 36.01
CA ILE A 11 -7.08 -16.34 36.12
C ILE A 11 -6.44 -16.81 34.80
N THR A 12 -7.05 -17.79 34.14
CA THR A 12 -6.58 -18.33 32.86
C THR A 12 -6.80 -17.31 31.73
N GLU A 13 -7.96 -16.64 31.70
CA GLU A 13 -8.24 -15.54 30.76
C GLU A 13 -7.30 -14.35 30.98
N ALA A 14 -7.06 -13.95 32.24
CA ALA A 14 -6.12 -12.86 32.54
C ALA A 14 -4.68 -13.19 32.09
N LYS A 15 -4.21 -14.43 32.30
CA LYS A 15 -2.90 -14.88 31.83
C LYS A 15 -2.81 -14.91 30.30
N ALA A 16 -3.88 -15.35 29.63
CA ALA A 16 -3.95 -15.34 28.17
C ALA A 16 -3.90 -13.92 27.60
N LEU A 17 -4.59 -12.96 28.22
CA LEU A 17 -4.55 -11.55 27.83
C LEU A 17 -3.18 -10.91 28.04
N VAL A 18 -2.51 -11.19 29.16
CA VAL A 18 -1.14 -10.71 29.40
C VAL A 18 -0.17 -11.31 28.38
N SER A 19 -0.27 -12.61 28.10
CA SER A 19 0.55 -13.28 27.09
C SER A 19 0.33 -12.70 25.69
N LEU A 20 -0.92 -12.38 25.34
CA LEU A 20 -1.24 -11.71 24.07
C LEU A 20 -0.65 -10.31 24.01
N ALA A 21 -0.78 -9.51 25.09
CA ALA A 21 -0.23 -8.17 25.16
C ALA A 21 1.31 -8.17 25.01
N ASP A 22 1.99 -9.12 25.64
CA ASP A 22 3.45 -9.24 25.53
C ASP A 22 3.89 -9.70 24.14
N ARG A 23 3.11 -10.59 23.49
CA ARG A 23 3.32 -10.92 22.07
C ARG A 23 3.16 -9.70 21.18
N ILE A 24 2.10 -8.90 21.36
CA ILE A 24 1.86 -7.68 20.57
C ILE A 24 3.02 -6.69 20.72
N LYS A 25 3.55 -6.49 21.94
CA LYS A 25 4.70 -5.59 22.17
C LYS A 25 5.98 -6.04 21.48
N SER A 26 6.13 -7.33 21.19
CA SER A 26 7.30 -7.88 20.50
C SER A 26 7.23 -7.78 18.97
N LEU A 27 6.06 -7.46 18.42
CA LEU A 27 5.87 -7.35 16.97
C LEU A 27 6.44 -6.03 16.45
N THR A 28 7.02 -6.08 15.25
CA THR A 28 7.23 -4.87 14.46
C THR A 28 5.87 -4.27 14.09
N PHE A 29 5.85 -2.97 13.80
CA PHE A 29 4.64 -2.30 13.35
C PHE A 29 4.01 -2.99 12.13
N THR A 30 4.83 -3.34 11.15
CA THR A 30 4.45 -4.07 9.93
C THR A 30 3.78 -5.42 10.24
N SER A 31 4.36 -6.20 11.17
CA SER A 31 3.79 -7.47 11.59
C SER A 31 2.44 -7.31 12.30
N LEU A 32 2.31 -6.28 13.15
CA LEU A 32 1.04 -5.98 13.81
C LEU A 32 -0.01 -5.53 12.80
N ARG A 33 0.37 -4.71 11.83
CA ARG A 33 -0.51 -4.25 10.75
C ARG A 33 -1.03 -5.42 9.92
N ASP A 34 -0.16 -6.36 9.53
CA ASP A 34 -0.57 -7.55 8.78
C ASP A 34 -1.62 -8.37 9.54
N LEU A 35 -1.40 -8.61 10.84
CA LEU A 35 -2.37 -9.32 11.68
C LEU A 35 -3.71 -8.59 11.81
N LEU A 36 -3.69 -7.26 11.88
CA LEU A 36 -4.91 -6.47 11.96
C LEU A 36 -5.66 -6.52 10.64
N ILE A 37 -4.99 -6.34 9.49
CA ILE A 37 -5.62 -6.40 8.17
C ILE A 37 -6.22 -7.79 7.92
N ASP A 38 -5.55 -8.86 8.36
CA ASP A 38 -5.97 -10.25 8.16
C ASP A 38 -7.35 -10.58 8.74
N LEU A 39 -7.81 -9.81 9.73
CA LEU A 39 -9.13 -10.01 10.35
C LEU A 39 -10.29 -9.78 9.37
N ASP A 40 -10.18 -8.79 8.49
CA ASP A 40 -11.21 -8.47 7.49
C ASP A 40 -10.63 -7.57 6.37
N PRO A 41 -9.78 -8.12 5.48
CA PRO A 41 -8.93 -7.35 4.58
C PRO A 41 -9.71 -6.60 3.49
N LEU A 42 -10.94 -7.02 3.21
CA LEU A 42 -11.80 -6.44 2.17
C LEU A 42 -12.91 -5.54 2.75
N ASN A 43 -12.91 -5.28 4.06
CA ASN A 43 -13.89 -4.42 4.72
C ASN A 43 -13.35 -2.99 4.90
N PRO A 44 -13.89 -1.99 4.17
CA PRO A 44 -13.39 -0.62 4.23
C PRO A 44 -13.47 0.00 5.64
N GLU A 45 -14.49 -0.33 6.43
CA GLU A 45 -14.66 0.21 7.79
C GLU A 45 -13.65 -0.37 8.77
N HIS A 46 -13.26 -1.63 8.57
CA HIS A 46 -12.17 -2.24 9.34
C HIS A 46 -10.83 -1.58 9.00
N ILE A 47 -10.51 -1.47 7.71
CA ILE A 47 -9.28 -0.83 7.23
C ILE A 47 -9.15 0.61 7.74
N LYS A 48 -10.21 1.41 7.68
CA LYS A 48 -10.19 2.79 8.20
C LYS A 48 -9.77 2.85 9.67
N LYS A 49 -10.21 1.88 10.49
CA LYS A 49 -9.82 1.79 11.91
C LYS A 49 -8.35 1.41 12.05
N VAL A 50 -7.86 0.45 11.27
CA VAL A 50 -6.43 0.07 11.26
C VAL A 50 -5.56 1.27 10.90
N ASN A 51 -5.91 2.00 9.83
CA ASN A 51 -5.19 3.20 9.39
C ASN A 51 -5.20 4.31 10.44
N ALA A 52 -6.33 4.53 11.13
CA ALA A 52 -6.42 5.53 12.20
C ALA A 52 -5.48 5.19 13.37
N VAL A 53 -5.34 3.91 13.72
CA VAL A 53 -4.42 3.46 14.77
C VAL A 53 -2.96 3.56 14.30
N GLU A 54 -2.67 3.26 13.04
CA GLU A 54 -1.34 3.44 12.43
C GLU A 54 -0.85 4.89 12.53
N VAL A 55 -1.72 5.87 12.25
CA VAL A 55 -1.38 7.30 12.40
C VAL A 55 -0.93 7.61 13.83
N LEU A 56 -1.66 7.10 14.84
CA LEU A 56 -1.29 7.31 16.25
C LEU A 56 0.05 6.66 16.59
N TYR A 57 0.32 5.46 16.08
CA TYR A 57 1.60 4.79 16.28
C TYR A 57 2.78 5.64 15.74
N TRP A 58 2.67 6.12 14.50
CA TRP A 58 3.72 6.92 13.87
C TRP A 58 3.90 8.30 14.51
N GLN A 59 2.82 8.92 15.01
CA GLN A 59 2.92 10.16 15.78
C GLN A 59 3.70 9.97 17.08
N LEU A 60 3.46 8.86 17.79
CA LEU A 60 4.19 8.52 19.03
C LEU A 60 5.65 8.15 18.77
N GLY A 61 5.95 7.55 17.63
CA GLY A 61 7.31 7.20 17.18
C GLY A 61 8.02 8.31 16.39
N SER A 62 7.44 9.52 16.30
CA SER A 62 7.96 10.59 15.45
C SER A 62 9.31 11.13 15.96
N GLY A 63 10.19 11.48 15.01
CA GLY A 63 11.54 11.97 15.30
C GLY A 63 12.36 12.12 14.03
N TRP A 64 13.62 12.56 14.19
CA TRP A 64 14.56 12.71 13.09
C TRP A 64 15.71 11.73 13.28
N ARG A 65 16.12 11.08 12.19
CA ARG A 65 17.31 10.21 12.15
C ARG A 65 18.28 10.77 11.13
N PHE A 66 19.56 10.80 11.48
CA PHE A 66 20.66 11.16 10.59
C PHE A 66 21.63 9.98 10.54
N GLU A 67 21.85 9.44 9.34
CA GLU A 67 22.63 8.22 9.12
C GLU A 67 22.93 8.07 7.61
N ASP A 68 23.80 7.12 7.22
CA ASP A 68 24.11 6.86 5.80
C ASP A 68 22.87 6.39 5.01
N SER A 69 22.83 6.71 3.71
CA SER A 69 21.69 6.38 2.84
C SER A 69 21.35 4.88 2.83
N ILE A 70 22.36 4.01 2.87
CA ILE A 70 22.19 2.54 2.92
C ILE A 70 21.42 2.10 4.17
N ASN A 71 21.55 2.85 5.26
CA ASN A 71 20.95 2.56 6.56
C ASN A 71 19.61 3.28 6.79
N ILE A 72 19.25 4.26 5.94
CA ILE A 72 18.00 5.03 5.99
C ILE A 72 16.98 4.52 4.97
N LEU A 73 17.43 4.20 3.75
CA LEU A 73 16.53 3.90 2.64
C LEU A 73 15.94 2.49 2.70
N GLY A 74 16.45 1.62 3.58
CA GLY A 74 15.84 0.33 3.85
C GLY A 74 14.55 0.50 4.63
N PHE A 75 13.46 -0.07 4.12
CA PHE A 75 12.17 -0.10 4.80
C PHE A 75 11.60 -1.52 4.79
N ASP A 76 10.81 -1.82 5.81
CA ASP A 76 10.07 -3.08 5.93
C ASP A 76 8.73 -2.92 5.20
N CYS A 77 8.49 -3.76 4.20
CA CYS A 77 7.28 -3.71 3.38
C CYS A 77 6.13 -4.53 3.97
N GLY A 78 6.34 -5.28 5.07
CA GLY A 78 5.39 -6.27 5.55
C GLY A 78 5.42 -7.56 4.72
N GLY A 79 4.34 -8.34 4.83
CA GLY A 79 4.17 -9.61 4.12
C GLY A 79 3.92 -9.50 2.61
N GLU A 80 3.38 -10.57 2.04
CA GLU A 80 3.10 -10.68 0.60
C GLU A 80 2.00 -9.70 0.16
N GLN A 81 2.14 -9.14 -1.04
CA GLN A 81 1.24 -8.11 -1.57
C GLN A 81 1.07 -8.25 -3.07
N TRP A 82 -0.14 -8.02 -3.54
CA TRP A 82 -0.38 -7.67 -4.93
C TRP A 82 -0.04 -6.21 -5.14
N VAL A 83 0.78 -5.92 -6.15
CA VAL A 83 1.23 -4.56 -6.45
C VAL A 83 1.19 -4.32 -7.94
N LEU A 84 0.54 -3.22 -8.33
CA LEU A 84 0.62 -2.68 -9.66
C LEU A 84 1.19 -1.27 -9.57
N GLU A 85 2.23 -0.98 -10.34
CA GLU A 85 2.76 0.38 -10.44
C GLU A 85 2.78 0.82 -11.89
N VAL A 86 2.40 2.07 -12.14
CA VAL A 86 2.46 2.71 -13.46
C VAL A 86 3.29 3.98 -13.40
N ALA A 87 3.88 4.36 -14.53
CA ALA A 87 4.63 5.61 -14.68
C ALA A 87 4.05 6.46 -15.80
N PHE A 88 4.04 7.78 -15.63
CA PHE A 88 3.69 8.74 -16.68
C PHE A 88 4.52 10.03 -16.55
N PRO A 89 4.80 10.71 -17.66
CA PRO A 89 5.50 11.99 -17.64
C PRO A 89 4.63 13.10 -17.05
N VAL A 90 5.22 13.90 -16.18
CA VAL A 90 4.67 15.12 -15.60
C VAL A 90 5.40 16.28 -16.30
N THR A 91 4.80 16.82 -17.36
CA THR A 91 5.33 18.02 -18.01
C THR A 91 4.90 19.25 -17.21
N SER A 92 5.86 19.91 -16.58
CA SER A 92 5.64 21.18 -15.88
C SER A 92 5.54 22.32 -16.89
N THR A 93 4.38 22.46 -17.54
CA THR A 93 3.97 23.73 -18.12
C THR A 93 2.82 24.23 -17.25
N SER A 94 3.04 25.34 -16.54
CA SER A 94 2.08 25.96 -15.61
C SER A 94 0.72 26.35 -16.21
N GLN A 95 0.54 26.10 -17.51
CA GLN A 95 -0.69 26.33 -18.27
C GLN A 95 -1.59 25.09 -18.37
N ASP A 96 -1.10 23.87 -18.10
CA ASP A 96 -1.81 22.61 -18.39
C ASP A 96 -2.31 21.83 -17.14
N GLY A 97 -2.16 22.39 -15.94
CA GLY A 97 -2.64 21.79 -14.68
C GLY A 97 -1.54 21.09 -13.86
N ASN A 98 -1.94 20.22 -12.91
CA ASN A 98 -1.02 19.45 -12.08
C ASN A 98 -1.29 17.96 -12.30
N PRO A 99 -0.78 17.37 -13.40
CA PRO A 99 -1.22 16.05 -13.85
C PRO A 99 -0.93 14.94 -12.83
N ASP A 100 0.11 15.10 -12.00
CA ASP A 100 0.40 14.18 -10.90
C ASP A 100 -0.67 14.20 -9.81
N LEU A 101 -1.14 15.39 -9.39
CA LEU A 101 -2.20 15.55 -8.40
C LEU A 101 -3.58 15.21 -9.00
N ASP A 102 -3.81 15.58 -10.25
CA ASP A 102 -5.08 15.31 -10.93
C ASP A 102 -5.26 13.82 -11.19
N PHE A 103 -4.19 13.08 -11.52
CA PHE A 103 -4.18 11.63 -11.57
C PHE A 103 -4.67 11.02 -10.25
N ILE A 104 -4.10 11.44 -9.10
CA ILE A 104 -4.49 10.88 -7.79
C ILE A 104 -5.95 11.18 -7.46
N ARG A 105 -6.42 12.41 -7.74
CA ARG A 105 -7.83 12.78 -7.50
C ARG A 105 -8.79 11.96 -8.34
N GLU A 106 -8.45 11.73 -9.60
CA GLU A 106 -9.27 10.91 -10.50
C GLU A 106 -9.23 9.43 -10.12
N ALA A 107 -8.06 8.91 -9.73
CA ALA A 107 -7.93 7.55 -9.20
C ALA A 107 -8.78 7.37 -7.93
N GLN A 108 -8.71 8.30 -6.97
CA GLN A 108 -9.54 8.26 -5.77
C GLN A 108 -11.04 8.23 -6.10
N ARG A 109 -11.50 9.12 -6.98
CA ARG A 109 -12.90 9.15 -7.43
C ARG A 109 -13.32 7.84 -8.09
N ALA A 110 -12.50 7.30 -8.99
CA ALA A 110 -12.80 6.06 -9.68
C ALA A 110 -12.95 4.88 -8.70
N LEU A 111 -12.13 4.83 -7.64
CA LEU A 111 -12.21 3.80 -6.61
C LEU A 111 -13.43 3.96 -5.70
N GLU A 112 -13.76 5.19 -5.33
CA GLU A 112 -14.97 5.52 -4.58
C GLU A 112 -16.23 5.14 -5.36
N ASP A 113 -16.30 5.50 -6.66
CA ASP A 113 -17.42 5.19 -7.54
C ASP A 113 -17.58 3.68 -7.78
N ALA A 114 -16.47 2.94 -7.84
CA ALA A 114 -16.46 1.49 -8.06
C ALA A 114 -16.66 0.65 -6.78
N ASP A 115 -16.72 1.29 -5.61
CA ASP A 115 -16.81 0.66 -4.28
C ASP A 115 -15.78 -0.47 -4.12
N VAL A 116 -14.52 -0.16 -4.45
CA VAL A 116 -13.40 -1.11 -4.35
C VAL A 116 -12.71 -0.98 -3.00
N PRO A 117 -12.50 -2.09 -2.26
CA PRO A 117 -11.68 -2.05 -1.06
C PRO A 117 -10.22 -1.77 -1.42
N ALA A 118 -9.67 -0.66 -0.90
CA ALA A 118 -8.27 -0.29 -1.05
C ALA A 118 -7.57 -0.27 0.34
N PRO A 119 -7.16 -1.45 0.87
CA PRO A 119 -6.62 -1.56 2.23
C PRO A 119 -5.23 -0.95 2.40
N ALA A 120 -4.49 -0.78 1.31
CA ALA A 120 -3.14 -0.26 1.30
C ALA A 120 -3.10 1.18 0.75
N PRO A 121 -2.07 1.97 1.11
CA PRO A 121 -1.88 3.29 0.53
C PRO A 121 -1.70 3.20 -0.99
N ILE A 122 -2.18 4.23 -1.68
CA ILE A 122 -1.73 4.53 -3.04
C ILE A 122 -0.38 5.23 -2.89
N GLU A 123 0.69 4.59 -3.37
CA GLU A 123 2.03 5.15 -3.31
C GLU A 123 2.28 6.04 -4.52
N GLN A 124 2.69 7.29 -4.30
CA GLN A 124 3.13 8.17 -5.38
C GLN A 124 4.58 8.59 -5.16
N ARG A 125 5.41 8.40 -6.18
CA ARG A 125 6.83 8.76 -6.20
C ARG A 125 7.14 9.54 -7.48
N TRP A 126 8.26 10.25 -7.48
CA TRP A 126 8.75 10.96 -8.66
C TRP A 126 10.20 10.59 -8.93
N THR A 127 10.56 10.51 -10.21
CA THR A 127 11.95 10.35 -10.62
C THR A 127 12.26 11.21 -11.84
N ALA A 128 13.54 11.53 -12.03
CA ALA A 128 14.00 12.16 -13.26
C ALA A 128 13.86 11.20 -14.46
N SER A 129 13.80 11.75 -15.66
CA SER A 129 13.85 10.94 -16.88
C SER A 129 15.08 10.02 -16.93
N SER A 130 14.93 8.86 -17.59
CA SER A 130 15.96 7.84 -17.78
C SER A 130 16.44 7.81 -19.22
N SER A 131 17.73 7.54 -19.45
CA SER A 131 18.28 7.27 -20.79
C SER A 131 18.08 5.81 -21.22
N ALA A 132 17.60 4.94 -20.33
CA ALA A 132 17.41 3.52 -20.64
C ALA A 132 16.19 3.33 -21.55
N PRO A 133 16.33 2.79 -22.78
CA PRO A 133 15.24 2.73 -23.76
C PRO A 133 14.02 1.91 -23.34
N MET A 134 14.21 0.96 -22.42
CA MET A 134 13.12 0.14 -21.89
C MET A 134 12.51 0.71 -20.61
N SER A 135 13.00 1.84 -20.10
CA SER A 135 12.45 2.44 -18.89
C SER A 135 11.05 3.01 -19.18
N PRO A 136 10.06 2.76 -18.31
CA PRO A 136 8.80 3.50 -18.32
C PRO A 136 8.99 5.03 -18.18
N ALA A 137 10.13 5.46 -17.65
CA ALA A 137 10.55 6.87 -17.57
C ALA A 137 11.57 7.26 -18.65
N TYR A 138 11.60 6.57 -19.80
CA TYR A 138 12.56 6.86 -20.87
C TYR A 138 12.35 8.25 -21.48
N HIS A 139 13.45 8.99 -21.64
CA HIS A 139 13.51 10.18 -22.46
C HIS A 139 14.79 10.16 -23.31
N LYS A 140 14.70 10.63 -24.56
CA LYS A 140 15.85 10.62 -25.48
C LYS A 140 17.01 11.50 -25.00
N SER A 141 16.67 12.59 -24.31
CA SER A 141 17.63 13.55 -23.75
C SER A 141 17.26 13.85 -22.30
N PRO A 142 17.52 12.95 -21.35
CA PRO A 142 17.04 13.08 -19.97
C PRO A 142 17.75 14.16 -19.17
N ALA A 143 18.87 14.69 -19.67
CA ALA A 143 19.62 15.79 -19.05
C ALA A 143 19.18 17.18 -19.53
N ASP A 144 18.25 17.25 -20.50
CA ASP A 144 17.72 18.53 -20.97
C ASP A 144 16.84 19.16 -19.88
N ALA A 145 16.91 20.49 -19.73
CA ALA A 145 16.12 21.20 -18.72
C ALA A 145 14.60 21.03 -18.89
N GLU A 146 14.17 20.72 -20.13
CA GLU A 146 12.77 20.47 -20.49
C GLU A 146 12.40 18.98 -20.40
N ALA A 147 13.32 18.09 -20.02
CA ALA A 147 13.01 16.68 -19.84
C ALA A 147 12.00 16.53 -18.68
N PRO A 148 10.93 15.75 -18.86
CA PRO A 148 9.90 15.64 -17.84
C PRO A 148 10.41 14.89 -16.60
N VAL A 149 9.85 15.23 -15.45
CA VAL A 149 9.82 14.34 -14.28
C VAL A 149 8.75 13.29 -14.54
N HIS A 150 8.93 12.08 -14.06
CA HIS A 150 7.91 11.03 -14.16
C HIS A 150 7.30 10.78 -12.80
N SER A 151 5.97 10.71 -12.74
CA SER A 151 5.24 10.25 -11.57
C SER A 151 5.03 8.74 -11.67
N TRP A 152 5.31 8.04 -10.57
CA TRP A 152 5.09 6.61 -10.40
C TRP A 152 3.97 6.44 -9.40
N VAL A 153 2.91 5.74 -9.78
CA VAL A 153 1.77 5.49 -8.91
C VAL A 153 1.56 4.00 -8.75
N GLY A 154 1.70 3.54 -7.51
CA GLY A 154 1.52 2.16 -7.08
C GLY A 154 0.21 1.96 -6.34
N VAL A 155 -0.54 0.93 -6.72
CA VAL A 155 -1.68 0.42 -5.96
C VAL A 155 -1.36 -0.96 -5.41
N ILE A 156 -1.81 -1.20 -4.18
CA ILE A 156 -1.39 -2.34 -3.39
C ILE A 156 -2.63 -3.01 -2.78
N MET A 157 -2.62 -4.34 -2.70
CA MET A 157 -3.58 -5.14 -1.96
C MET A 157 -2.81 -6.19 -1.14
N TYR A 158 -3.04 -6.24 0.17
CA TYR A 158 -2.34 -7.15 1.07
C TYR A 158 -2.81 -8.60 0.89
N LEU A 159 -1.87 -9.52 0.72
CA LEU A 159 -2.08 -10.96 0.82
C LEU A 159 -1.65 -11.42 2.22
N THR A 160 -2.54 -11.20 3.18
CA THR A 160 -2.18 -11.41 4.59
C THR A 160 -1.90 -12.89 4.91
N PRO A 161 -0.97 -13.17 5.85
CA PRO A 161 -0.48 -14.55 6.07
C PRO A 161 -1.54 -15.55 6.56
N GLY A 162 -2.64 -15.10 7.16
CA GLY A 162 -3.69 -15.99 7.68
C GLY A 162 -4.77 -16.36 6.67
N GLN A 163 -4.69 -15.84 5.44
CA GLN A 163 -5.64 -16.19 4.38
C GLN A 163 -5.48 -17.64 3.94
N ASP A 164 -6.60 -18.35 3.89
CA ASP A 164 -6.69 -19.64 3.21
C ASP A 164 -6.75 -19.46 1.68
N ALA A 165 -6.80 -20.57 0.94
CA ALA A 165 -6.85 -20.53 -0.53
C ALA A 165 -8.05 -19.72 -1.08
N ARG A 166 -9.17 -19.71 -0.36
CA ARG A 166 -10.36 -18.95 -0.76
C ARG A 166 -10.15 -17.46 -0.50
N GLY A 167 -9.67 -17.08 0.68
CA GLY A 167 -9.38 -15.69 1.01
C GLY A 167 -8.36 -15.05 0.06
N ARG A 168 -7.33 -15.81 -0.35
CA ARG A 168 -6.36 -15.37 -1.36
C ARG A 168 -7.01 -15.17 -2.73
N ALA A 169 -7.91 -16.07 -3.13
CA ALA A 169 -8.64 -15.94 -4.40
C ALA A 169 -9.57 -14.71 -4.39
N ASP A 170 -10.30 -14.49 -3.29
CA ASP A 170 -11.19 -13.33 -3.12
C ASP A 170 -10.39 -12.01 -3.14
N THR A 171 -9.23 -11.98 -2.48
CA THR A 171 -8.30 -10.84 -2.48
C THR A 171 -7.73 -10.57 -3.87
N THR A 172 -7.38 -11.61 -4.61
CA THR A 172 -6.88 -11.49 -5.99
C THR A 172 -7.99 -10.96 -6.92
N ALA A 173 -9.23 -11.42 -6.76
CA ALA A 173 -10.36 -10.90 -7.51
C ALA A 173 -10.65 -9.42 -7.18
N ALA A 174 -10.55 -9.04 -5.90
CA ALA A 174 -10.67 -7.64 -5.48
C ALA A 174 -9.56 -6.76 -6.08
N PHE A 175 -8.32 -7.27 -6.13
CA PHE A 175 -7.21 -6.55 -6.76
C PHE A 175 -7.42 -6.36 -8.27
N ARG A 176 -7.97 -7.36 -8.98
CA ARG A 176 -8.33 -7.18 -10.40
C ARG A 176 -9.38 -6.08 -10.60
N ARG A 177 -10.43 -6.06 -9.78
CA ARG A 177 -11.43 -4.98 -9.80
C ARG A 177 -10.81 -3.61 -9.53
N TYR A 178 -9.82 -3.55 -8.65
CA TYR A 178 -9.04 -2.33 -8.38
C TYR A 178 -8.35 -1.84 -9.66
N ILE A 179 -7.61 -2.70 -10.34
CA ILE A 179 -6.92 -2.35 -11.59
C ILE A 179 -7.92 -1.94 -12.68
N GLU A 180 -9.00 -2.70 -12.86
CA GLU A 180 -10.04 -2.42 -13.84
C GLU A 180 -10.68 -1.04 -13.63
N ALA A 181 -10.93 -0.66 -12.37
CA ALA A 181 -11.48 0.66 -12.04
C ALA A 181 -10.51 1.80 -12.39
N LEU A 182 -9.20 1.56 -12.32
CA LEU A 182 -8.17 2.56 -12.62
C LEU A 182 -7.72 2.58 -14.08
N ALA A 183 -8.03 1.56 -14.87
CA ALA A 183 -7.62 1.48 -16.27
C ALA A 183 -7.97 2.74 -17.10
N PRO A 184 -9.17 3.35 -16.98
CA PRO A 184 -9.48 4.59 -17.71
C PRO A 184 -8.61 5.78 -17.29
N VAL A 185 -8.22 5.86 -16.01
CA VAL A 185 -7.30 6.89 -15.52
C VAL A 185 -5.92 6.65 -16.10
N TYR A 186 -5.43 5.41 -16.08
CA TYR A 186 -4.13 5.07 -16.65
C TYR A 186 -4.05 5.41 -18.14
N GLU A 187 -5.08 5.07 -18.90
CA GLU A 187 -5.18 5.38 -20.34
C GLU A 187 -5.16 6.90 -20.59
N LYS A 188 -5.94 7.67 -19.82
CA LYS A 188 -6.02 9.13 -19.95
C LYS A 188 -4.65 9.81 -19.82
N TYR A 189 -3.83 9.34 -18.88
CA TYR A 189 -2.51 9.92 -18.61
C TYR A 189 -1.39 9.24 -19.41
N GLY A 190 -1.70 8.27 -20.28
CA GLY A 190 -0.70 7.50 -21.03
C GLY A 190 0.24 6.74 -20.11
N ALA A 191 -0.25 6.29 -18.95
CA ALA A 191 0.55 5.63 -17.94
C ALA A 191 0.93 4.21 -18.38
N VAL A 192 2.18 3.85 -18.16
CA VAL A 192 2.75 2.56 -18.57
C VAL A 192 3.17 1.72 -17.35
N PRO A 193 2.96 0.40 -17.36
CA PRO A 193 3.29 -0.45 -16.23
C PRO A 193 4.79 -0.48 -15.91
N HIS A 194 5.11 -0.51 -14.62
CA HIS A 194 6.44 -0.85 -14.12
C HIS A 194 6.72 -2.33 -14.38
N TRP A 195 7.76 -2.64 -15.16
CA TRP A 195 8.08 -4.01 -15.59
C TRP A 195 8.17 -5.04 -14.46
N ALA A 196 8.75 -4.67 -13.31
CA ALA A 196 8.87 -5.58 -12.17
C ALA A 196 7.57 -5.85 -11.40
N LYS A 197 6.45 -5.24 -11.84
CA LYS A 197 5.12 -5.34 -11.21
C LYS A 197 4.07 -5.91 -12.17
N ILE A 198 4.50 -6.44 -13.32
CA ILE A 198 3.62 -7.13 -14.25
C ILE A 198 3.48 -8.58 -13.77
N GLU A 199 2.34 -8.91 -13.18
CA GLU A 199 1.93 -10.29 -12.95
C GLU A 199 0.63 -10.57 -13.70
N ASP A 200 0.57 -11.72 -14.37
CA ASP A 200 -0.56 -12.30 -15.14
C ASP A 200 -1.52 -11.31 -15.83
N GLY A 201 -1.17 -10.94 -17.07
CA GLY A 201 -2.12 -10.50 -18.10
C GLY A 201 -2.92 -9.26 -17.75
N TRP A 202 -2.32 -8.10 -18.03
CA TRP A 202 -3.05 -6.86 -18.30
C TRP A 202 -4.09 -7.03 -19.42
#